data_AF-A0A7C1FTL0-F1
#
_entry.id   AF-A0A7C1FTL0-F1
#
_cell.length_a   1.000
_cell.length_b   1.000
_cell.length_c   1.000
_cell.angle_alpha   90.00
_cell.angle_beta   90.00
_cell.angle_gamma   90.00
#
_symmetry.space_group_name_H-M   'P 1'
#
loop_
_entity.id
_entity.type
_entity.pdbx_description
1 polymer ?
#
loop_
_entity_poly.entity_id
_entity_poly.type
_entity_poly.pdbx_seq_one_letter_code
_entity_poly.pdbx_strand_id
1 'polypeptide(L)'
;MTALLDIYRAHFKTTIASQLQYRAALVIWLIGMVLEPLIYLVVWTTVARSSGGQVGGYTPQDFAAYFIVFMLVNHATFTWIMWEYEYRIRQGTFSAMLLRPIHPIHSDIADNLSYKLLTLSVMLPTAIALSLAFRPAFHLVPWAVLAFIPALVLAFLVRFLMEWALALAAFWTTRVNAINQMYFVALLFLSGQIAPLSLLPAPIQAIGTALPFRWMVAFPVELLLGRLQPEEALIGFAAQVIWLIVALALVHVIWRAGVRRYSAVGS
;
A
#
# COMPACT_ATOMS: atom_id res chain seq x y z
N MET A 1 11.35 5.82 26.42
CA MET A 1 10.74 4.72 25.62
C MET A 1 9.34 4.37 26.10
N THR A 2 9.06 4.31 27.41
CA THR A 2 7.72 4.07 27.98
C THR A 2 6.67 5.08 27.52
N ALA A 3 6.98 6.38 27.50
CA ALA A 3 6.03 7.42 27.09
C ALA A 3 5.50 7.25 25.64
N LEU A 4 6.33 6.81 24.69
CA LEU A 4 5.88 6.56 23.32
C LEU A 4 4.97 5.33 23.25
N LEU A 5 5.29 4.26 24.00
CA LEU A 5 4.46 3.07 24.06
C LEU A 5 3.06 3.39 24.61
N ASP A 6 2.97 4.22 25.64
CA ASP A 6 1.69 4.65 26.20
C ASP A 6 0.86 5.46 25.19
N ILE A 7 1.52 6.35 24.44
CA ILE A 7 0.90 7.13 23.36
C ILE A 7 0.36 6.21 22.25
N TYR A 8 1.19 5.29 21.76
CA TYR A 8 0.77 4.33 20.74
C TYR A 8 -0.39 3.46 21.24
N ARG A 9 -0.33 2.98 22.48
CA ARG A 9 -1.42 2.19 23.09
C ARG A 9 -2.71 2.98 23.20
N ALA A 10 -2.64 4.25 23.60
CA ALA A 10 -3.80 5.13 23.68
C ALA A 10 -4.42 5.36 22.30
N HIS A 11 -3.61 5.73 21.31
CA HIS A 11 -4.06 5.91 19.92
C HIS A 11 -4.70 4.63 19.36
N PHE A 12 -4.06 3.49 19.58
CA PHE A 12 -4.55 2.20 19.12
C PHE A 12 -5.94 1.88 19.70
N LYS A 13 -6.12 2.07 21.01
CA LYS A 13 -7.41 1.87 21.68
C LYS A 13 -8.49 2.80 21.12
N THR A 14 -8.16 4.08 20.91
CA THR A 14 -9.12 5.07 20.41
C THR A 14 -9.49 4.83 18.95
N THR A 15 -8.53 4.52 18.09
CA THR A 15 -8.80 4.23 16.68
C THR A 15 -9.66 2.98 16.55
N ILE A 16 -9.32 1.89 17.26
CA ILE A 16 -10.13 0.67 17.20
C ILE A 16 -11.58 0.94 17.61
N ALA A 17 -11.79 1.69 18.69
CA ALA A 17 -13.14 2.05 19.13
C ALA A 17 -13.89 2.84 18.05
N SER A 18 -13.25 3.82 17.41
CA SER A 18 -13.83 4.60 16.30
C SER A 18 -14.18 3.71 15.11
N GLN A 19 -13.25 2.85 14.67
CA GLN A 19 -13.45 1.97 13.53
C GLN A 19 -14.61 0.98 13.78
N LEU A 20 -14.72 0.42 14.98
CA LEU A 20 -15.82 -0.46 15.37
C LEU A 20 -17.16 0.28 15.48
N GLN A 21 -17.16 1.53 15.92
CA GLN A 21 -18.35 2.38 15.93
C GLN A 21 -18.87 2.62 14.50
N TYR A 22 -17.97 2.87 13.54
CA TYR A 22 -18.29 3.07 12.13
C TYR A 22 -18.14 1.78 11.29
N ARG A 23 -18.50 0.63 11.84
CA ARG A 23 -18.35 -0.69 11.20
C ARG A 23 -18.98 -0.82 9.81
N ALA A 24 -20.06 -0.10 9.52
CA ALA A 24 -20.67 -0.11 8.19
C ALA A 24 -19.73 0.48 7.13
N ALA A 25 -19.02 1.57 7.47
CA ALA A 25 -18.02 2.15 6.60
C ALA A 25 -16.85 1.18 6.39
N LEU A 26 -16.37 0.52 7.44
CA LEU A 26 -15.34 -0.52 7.32
C LEU A 26 -15.72 -1.60 6.29
N VAL A 27 -16.95 -2.12 6.36
CA VAL A 27 -17.42 -3.16 5.42
C VAL A 27 -17.47 -2.63 3.98
N ILE A 28 -17.96 -1.41 3.76
CA ILE A 28 -17.99 -0.79 2.42
C ILE A 28 -16.59 -0.72 1.83
N TRP A 29 -15.61 -0.27 2.62
CA TRP A 29 -14.22 -0.16 2.16
C TRP A 29 -13.57 -1.53 1.90
N LEU A 30 -13.88 -2.53 2.73
CA LEU A 30 -13.41 -3.89 2.54
C LEU A 30 -13.93 -4.50 1.23
N ILE A 31 -15.17 -4.22 0.84
CA ILE A 31 -15.71 -4.67 -0.45
C ILE A 31 -14.83 -4.15 -1.59
N GLY A 32 -14.47 -2.86 -1.57
CA GLY A 32 -13.58 -2.30 -2.58
C GLY A 32 -12.21 -2.99 -2.63
N MET A 33 -11.59 -3.21 -1.46
CA MET A 33 -10.28 -3.85 -1.34
C MET A 33 -10.25 -5.30 -1.82
N VAL A 34 -11.38 -6.01 -1.76
CA VAL A 34 -11.51 -7.40 -2.23
C VAL A 34 -11.96 -7.46 -3.68
N LEU A 35 -12.92 -6.63 -4.07
CA LEU A 35 -13.57 -6.68 -5.37
C LEU A 35 -12.60 -6.34 -6.50
N GLU A 36 -11.76 -5.33 -6.31
CA GLU A 36 -10.77 -4.93 -7.31
C GLU A 36 -9.80 -6.06 -7.70
N PRO A 37 -9.03 -6.67 -6.77
CA PRO A 37 -8.14 -7.78 -7.11
C PRO A 37 -8.92 -9.01 -7.59
N LEU A 38 -10.14 -9.24 -7.10
CA LEU A 38 -10.99 -10.32 -7.59
C LEU A 38 -11.38 -10.13 -9.07
N ILE A 39 -11.69 -8.91 -9.48
CA ILE A 39 -11.99 -8.60 -10.90
C ILE A 39 -10.76 -8.94 -11.76
N TYR A 40 -9.58 -8.46 -11.39
CA TYR A 40 -8.36 -8.76 -12.16
C TYR A 40 -8.03 -10.24 -12.19
N LEU A 41 -8.23 -10.95 -11.07
CA LEU A 41 -8.11 -12.40 -10.99
C LEU A 41 -9.02 -13.08 -12.02
N VAL A 42 -10.32 -12.76 -12.00
CA VAL A 42 -11.30 -13.37 -12.92
C VAL A 42 -10.98 -13.03 -14.38
N VAL A 43 -10.61 -11.79 -14.67
CA VAL A 43 -10.24 -11.35 -16.02
C VAL A 43 -9.05 -12.15 -16.53
N TRP A 44 -7.93 -12.15 -15.79
CA TRP A 44 -6.70 -12.79 -16.27
C TRP A 44 -6.76 -14.30 -16.30
N THR A 45 -7.47 -14.93 -15.36
CA THR A 45 -7.73 -16.38 -15.43
C THR A 45 -8.56 -16.75 -16.64
N THR A 46 -9.54 -15.92 -17.01
CA THR A 46 -10.38 -16.13 -18.20
C THR A 46 -9.56 -15.94 -19.47
N VAL A 47 -8.77 -14.87 -19.56
CA VAL A 47 -7.88 -14.60 -20.70
C VAL A 47 -6.86 -15.73 -20.88
N ALA A 48 -6.28 -16.24 -19.80
CA ALA A 48 -5.35 -17.37 -19.88
C ALA A 48 -6.02 -18.65 -20.40
N ARG A 49 -7.25 -18.94 -19.97
CA ARG A 49 -8.03 -20.09 -20.45
C ARG A 49 -8.41 -19.96 -21.92
N SER A 50 -8.80 -18.77 -22.38
CA SER A 50 -9.14 -18.53 -23.78
C SER A 50 -7.92 -18.44 -24.71
N SER A 51 -6.73 -18.15 -24.18
CA SER A 51 -5.48 -17.99 -24.95
C SER A 51 -4.61 -19.26 -24.99
N GLY A 52 -5.23 -20.45 -24.95
CA GLY A 52 -4.48 -21.72 -25.02
C GLY A 52 -3.88 -22.20 -23.69
N GLY A 53 -4.35 -21.68 -22.55
CA GLY A 53 -4.01 -22.16 -21.21
C GLY A 53 -2.94 -21.37 -20.47
N GLN A 54 -2.31 -20.37 -21.09
CA GLN A 54 -1.33 -19.50 -20.46
C GLN A 54 -1.18 -18.17 -21.20
N VAL A 55 -0.74 -17.11 -20.50
CA VAL A 55 -0.34 -15.83 -21.10
C VAL A 55 0.97 -15.38 -20.48
N GLY A 56 1.99 -15.16 -21.32
CA GLY A 56 3.32 -14.70 -20.90
C GLY A 56 3.94 -15.50 -19.74
N GLY A 57 3.75 -16.82 -19.75
CA GLY A 57 4.27 -17.72 -18.71
C GLY A 57 3.47 -17.73 -17.40
N TYR A 58 2.21 -17.27 -17.43
CA TYR A 58 1.25 -17.40 -16.34
C TYR A 58 0.08 -18.29 -16.77
N THR A 59 -0.11 -19.39 -16.05
CA THR A 59 -1.34 -20.19 -16.11
C THR A 59 -2.48 -19.49 -15.36
N PRO A 60 -3.75 -19.93 -15.51
CA PRO A 60 -4.84 -19.43 -14.66
C PRO A 60 -4.54 -19.59 -13.16
N GLN A 61 -3.89 -20.68 -12.76
CA GLN A 61 -3.53 -20.93 -11.38
C GLN A 61 -2.43 -19.98 -10.89
N ASP A 62 -1.51 -19.57 -11.76
CA ASP A 62 -0.51 -18.55 -11.44
C ASP A 62 -1.15 -17.16 -11.27
N PHE A 63 -2.11 -16.81 -12.12
CA PHE A 63 -2.86 -15.55 -11.95
C PHE A 63 -3.67 -15.54 -10.67
N ALA A 64 -4.30 -16.65 -10.31
CA ALA A 64 -4.98 -16.78 -9.03
C ALA A 64 -4.01 -16.56 -7.85
N ALA A 65 -2.82 -17.17 -7.90
CA ALA A 65 -1.80 -16.98 -6.87
C ALA A 65 -1.34 -15.51 -6.79
N TYR A 66 -1.06 -14.91 -7.96
CA TYR A 66 -0.65 -13.51 -8.07
C TYR A 66 -1.67 -12.55 -7.47
N PHE A 67 -2.94 -12.63 -7.87
CA PHE A 67 -3.93 -11.66 -7.42
C PHE A 67 -4.40 -11.86 -5.97
N ILE A 68 -4.35 -13.10 -5.45
CA ILE A 68 -4.60 -13.36 -4.02
C ILE A 68 -3.47 -12.78 -3.16
N VAL A 69 -2.20 -13.00 -3.55
CA VAL A 69 -1.07 -12.42 -2.83
C VAL A 69 -1.05 -10.90 -2.98
N PHE A 70 -1.32 -10.39 -4.18
CA PHE A 70 -1.47 -8.95 -4.44
C PHE A 70 -2.55 -8.33 -3.54
N MET A 71 -3.70 -8.97 -3.36
CA MET A 71 -4.75 -8.47 -2.46
C MET A 71 -4.21 -8.25 -1.04
N LEU A 72 -3.47 -9.22 -0.50
CA LEU A 72 -2.90 -9.15 0.84
C LEU A 72 -1.77 -8.12 0.93
N VAL A 73 -0.87 -8.09 -0.06
CA VAL A 73 0.24 -7.13 -0.13
C VAL A 73 -0.29 -5.71 -0.28
N ASN A 74 -1.20 -5.47 -1.22
CA ASN A 74 -1.80 -4.16 -1.44
C ASN A 74 -2.52 -3.68 -0.19
N HIS A 75 -3.29 -4.55 0.47
CA HIS A 75 -3.92 -4.23 1.75
C HIS A 75 -2.90 -3.88 2.85
N ALA A 76 -1.83 -4.68 2.97
CA ALA A 76 -0.79 -4.48 3.97
C ALA A 76 0.01 -3.19 3.74
N THR A 77 0.16 -2.73 2.48
CA THR A 77 0.91 -1.51 2.17
C THR A 77 0.04 -0.26 2.08
N PHE A 78 -1.25 -0.39 1.79
CA PHE A 78 -2.19 0.72 1.59
C PHE A 78 -2.34 1.66 2.81
N THR A 79 -2.55 2.95 2.54
CA THR A 79 -2.87 3.96 3.55
C THR A 79 -3.96 4.93 3.10
N TRP A 80 -4.66 5.53 4.07
CA TRP A 80 -5.70 6.55 3.84
C TRP A 80 -5.18 8.00 3.93
N ILE A 81 -3.88 8.17 4.19
CA ILE A 81 -3.26 9.45 4.61
C ILE A 81 -3.52 10.59 3.62
N MET A 82 -3.43 10.30 2.32
CA MET A 82 -3.64 11.29 1.27
C MET A 82 -5.01 11.98 1.32
N TRP A 83 -6.07 11.25 1.69
CA TRP A 83 -7.42 11.81 1.80
C TRP A 83 -7.64 12.49 3.16
N GLU A 84 -7.08 11.92 4.23
CA GLU A 84 -7.22 12.46 5.57
C GLU A 84 -6.56 13.82 5.74
N TYR A 85 -5.37 14.03 5.15
CA TYR A 85 -4.66 15.30 5.28
C TYR A 85 -5.37 16.43 4.53
N GLU A 86 -5.94 16.16 3.36
CA GLU A 86 -6.79 17.15 2.68
C GLU A 86 -7.93 17.60 3.60
N TYR A 87 -8.62 16.64 4.22
CA TYR A 87 -9.72 16.93 5.14
C TYR A 87 -9.25 17.68 6.39
N ARG A 88 -8.19 17.22 7.05
CA ARG A 88 -7.66 17.81 8.30
C ARG A 88 -7.18 19.24 8.10
N ILE A 89 -6.54 19.53 6.96
CA ILE A 89 -6.05 20.88 6.64
C ILE A 89 -7.22 21.79 6.30
N ARG A 90 -8.16 21.33 5.46
CA ARG A 90 -9.33 22.12 5.04
C ARG A 90 -10.31 22.41 6.17
N GLN A 91 -10.37 21.55 7.19
CA GLN A 91 -11.22 21.73 8.38
C GLN A 91 -10.49 22.35 9.57
N GLY A 92 -9.22 22.74 9.42
CA GLY A 92 -8.42 23.35 10.49
C GLY A 92 -8.03 22.42 11.65
N THR A 93 -8.50 21.16 11.66
CA THR A 93 -8.25 20.19 12.74
C THR A 93 -6.77 19.80 12.85
N PHE A 94 -5.99 20.01 11.78
CA PHE A 94 -4.54 19.81 11.80
C PHE A 94 -3.81 20.76 12.79
N SER A 95 -4.33 21.96 13.04
CA SER A 95 -3.72 22.94 13.96
C SER A 95 -3.57 22.37 15.38
N ALA A 96 -4.59 21.68 15.88
CA ALA A 96 -4.57 21.06 17.20
C ALA A 96 -3.53 19.92 17.30
N MET A 97 -3.19 19.28 16.18
CA MET A 97 -2.15 18.25 16.15
C MET A 97 -0.75 18.87 16.27
N LEU A 98 -0.52 20.03 15.66
CA LEU A 98 0.76 20.76 15.72
C LEU A 98 1.08 21.33 17.11
N LEU A 99 0.05 21.57 17.94
CA LEU A 99 0.23 22.03 19.32
C LEU A 99 0.70 20.92 20.27
N ARG A 100 0.61 19.64 19.85
CA ARG A 100 1.05 18.52 20.67
C ARG A 100 2.58 18.35 20.53
N PRO A 101 3.29 17.98 21.61
CA PRO A 101 4.74 17.77 21.58
C PRO A 101 5.14 16.43 20.92
N ILE A 102 4.37 15.98 19.93
CA ILE A 102 4.59 14.75 19.17
C ILE A 102 4.32 14.98 17.70
N HIS A 103 5.14 14.36 16.85
CA HIS A 103 4.96 14.49 15.41
C HIS A 103 3.67 13.78 14.95
N PRO A 104 2.80 14.39 14.11
CA PRO A 104 1.53 13.81 13.68
C PRO A 104 1.62 12.43 13.03
N ILE A 105 2.76 12.11 12.42
CA ILE A 105 3.03 10.80 11.81
C ILE A 105 2.79 9.64 12.77
N HIS A 106 3.03 9.81 14.07
CA HIS A 106 2.85 8.74 15.05
C HIS A 106 1.38 8.33 15.18
N SER A 107 0.46 9.30 15.16
CA SER A 107 -0.97 9.00 15.15
C SER A 107 -1.40 8.32 13.86
N ASP A 108 -0.82 8.71 12.72
CA ASP A 108 -1.15 8.11 11.42
C ASP A 108 -0.65 6.66 11.30
N ILE A 109 0.54 6.37 11.85
CA ILE A 109 1.06 5.00 11.94
C ILE A 109 0.15 4.13 12.82
N ALA A 110 -0.22 4.65 14.00
CA ALA A 110 -1.09 3.93 14.92
C ALA A 110 -2.46 3.67 14.30
N ASP A 111 -3.04 4.65 13.61
CA ASP A 111 -4.33 4.54 12.95
C ASP A 111 -4.30 3.48 11.84
N ASN A 112 -3.30 3.57 10.96
CA ASN A 112 -3.15 2.67 9.83
C ASN A 112 -2.91 1.21 10.27
N LEU A 113 -2.10 1.00 11.30
CA LEU A 113 -1.85 -0.34 11.85
C LEU A 113 -3.08 -0.91 12.56
N SER A 114 -3.83 -0.07 13.29
CA SER A 114 -5.09 -0.47 13.93
C SER A 114 -6.12 -0.92 12.88
N TYR A 115 -6.26 -0.14 11.81
CA TYR A 115 -7.15 -0.46 10.70
C TYR A 115 -6.80 -1.82 10.09
N LYS A 116 -5.53 -2.07 9.77
CA LYS A 116 -5.05 -3.34 9.22
C LYS A 116 -5.30 -4.52 10.15
N LEU A 117 -5.03 -4.36 11.44
CA LEU A 117 -5.25 -5.44 12.41
C LEU A 117 -6.73 -5.83 12.52
N LEU A 118 -7.65 -4.87 12.46
CA LEU A 118 -9.09 -5.16 12.42
C LEU A 118 -9.50 -5.83 11.11
N THR A 119 -9.03 -5.29 9.98
CA THR A 119 -9.45 -5.73 8.64
C THR A 119 -8.82 -7.05 8.22
N LEU A 120 -7.68 -7.46 8.80
CA LEU A 120 -7.07 -8.77 8.59
C LEU A 120 -8.03 -9.92 8.95
N SER A 121 -8.93 -9.72 9.92
CA SER A 121 -9.96 -10.70 10.28
C SER A 121 -10.92 -11.03 9.13
N VAL A 122 -11.03 -10.14 8.13
CA VAL A 122 -11.82 -10.35 6.91
C VAL A 122 -10.90 -10.75 5.74
N MET A 123 -9.77 -10.06 5.58
CA MET A 123 -8.87 -10.28 4.44
C MET A 123 -8.26 -11.68 4.41
N LEU A 124 -7.90 -12.26 5.56
CA LEU A 124 -7.32 -13.62 5.62
C LEU A 124 -8.37 -14.69 5.27
N PRO A 125 -9.57 -14.73 5.86
CA PRO A 125 -10.63 -15.64 5.42
C PRO A 125 -10.99 -15.48 3.95
N THR A 126 -11.03 -14.25 3.43
CA THR A 126 -11.28 -14.02 2.00
C THR A 126 -10.17 -14.62 1.13
N ALA A 127 -8.89 -14.44 1.48
CA ALA A 127 -7.78 -15.05 0.76
C ALA A 127 -7.86 -16.59 0.77
N ILE A 128 -8.24 -17.19 1.91
CA ILE A 128 -8.47 -18.64 2.02
C ILE A 128 -9.63 -19.07 1.12
N ALA A 129 -10.78 -18.38 1.18
CA ALA A 129 -11.94 -18.69 0.35
C ALA A 129 -11.63 -18.61 -1.15
N LEU A 130 -10.91 -17.57 -1.57
CA LEU A 130 -10.44 -17.43 -2.96
C LEU A 130 -9.45 -18.53 -3.34
N SER A 131 -8.56 -18.93 -2.43
CA SER A 131 -7.62 -20.03 -2.67
C SER A 131 -8.36 -21.37 -2.87
N LEU A 132 -9.43 -21.61 -2.11
CA LEU A 132 -10.26 -22.81 -2.28
C LEU A 132 -11.03 -22.78 -3.61
N ALA A 133 -11.55 -21.62 -4.01
CA ALA A 133 -12.34 -21.45 -5.22
C ALA A 133 -11.50 -21.53 -6.51
N PHE A 134 -10.33 -20.89 -6.53
CA PHE A 134 -9.52 -20.74 -7.74
C PHE A 134 -8.33 -21.71 -7.82
N ARG A 135 -8.00 -22.40 -6.72
CA ARG A 135 -6.90 -23.39 -6.63
C ARG A 135 -5.58 -22.84 -7.19
N PRO A 136 -5.05 -21.75 -6.60
CA PRO A 136 -3.84 -21.08 -7.07
C PRO A 136 -2.61 -21.99 -7.00
N ALA A 137 -1.67 -21.78 -7.93
CA ALA A 137 -0.38 -22.46 -7.95
C ALA A 137 0.63 -21.66 -7.12
N PHE A 138 0.79 -22.00 -5.84
CA PHE A 138 1.78 -21.36 -4.98
C PHE A 138 3.15 -22.02 -5.14
N HIS A 139 4.04 -21.38 -5.90
CA HIS A 139 5.44 -21.79 -6.05
C HIS A 139 6.32 -21.22 -4.93
N LEU A 140 6.04 -21.61 -3.68
CA LEU A 140 6.74 -21.05 -2.52
C LEU A 140 8.14 -21.64 -2.39
N VAL A 141 9.15 -20.77 -2.40
CA VAL A 141 10.55 -21.15 -2.16
C VAL A 141 10.94 -20.72 -0.73
N PRO A 142 11.55 -21.59 0.10
CA PRO A 142 11.78 -21.29 1.52
C PRO A 142 12.51 -19.97 1.80
N TRP A 143 13.59 -19.67 1.05
CA TRP A 143 14.32 -18.41 1.22
C TRP A 143 13.46 -17.19 0.87
N ALA A 144 12.59 -17.32 -0.13
CA ALA A 144 11.74 -16.24 -0.60
C ALA A 144 10.58 -15.96 0.36
N VAL A 145 10.03 -17.00 0.99
CA VAL A 145 9.05 -16.89 2.08
C VAL A 145 9.65 -16.15 3.29
N LEU A 146 10.90 -16.47 3.66
CA LEU A 146 11.59 -15.75 4.75
C LEU A 146 11.91 -14.30 4.37
N ALA A 147 12.32 -14.06 3.12
CA ALA A 147 12.61 -12.72 2.61
C ALA A 147 11.35 -11.87 2.38
N PHE A 148 10.17 -12.47 2.24
CA PHE A 148 8.93 -11.75 1.99
C PHE A 148 8.58 -10.77 3.12
N ILE A 149 8.75 -11.16 4.39
CA ILE A 149 8.40 -10.30 5.53
C ILE A 149 9.18 -8.97 5.53
N PRO A 150 10.52 -8.95 5.47
CA PRO A 150 11.26 -7.69 5.37
C PRO A 150 10.92 -6.92 4.09
N ALA A 151 10.70 -7.59 2.95
CA ALA A 151 10.30 -6.92 1.70
C ALA A 151 8.94 -6.23 1.83
N LEU A 152 7.98 -6.87 2.52
CA LEU A 152 6.65 -6.31 2.78
C LEU A 152 6.72 -5.11 3.72
N VAL A 153 7.54 -5.18 4.77
CA VAL A 153 7.75 -4.06 5.71
C VAL A 153 8.37 -2.87 4.98
N LEU A 154 9.42 -3.10 4.18
CA LEU A 154 10.03 -2.03 3.38
C LEU A 154 9.05 -1.45 2.36
N ALA A 155 8.29 -2.28 1.66
CA ALA A 155 7.23 -1.84 0.73
C ALA A 155 6.20 -0.94 1.43
N PHE A 156 5.75 -1.34 2.62
CA PHE A 156 4.85 -0.54 3.45
C PHE A 156 5.48 0.79 3.85
N LEU A 157 6.73 0.80 4.34
CA LEU A 157 7.40 2.03 4.76
C LEU A 157 7.60 3.01 3.60
N VAL A 158 8.04 2.50 2.44
CA VAL A 158 8.22 3.28 1.22
C VAL A 158 6.88 3.88 0.77
N ARG A 159 5.83 3.07 0.70
CA ARG A 159 4.49 3.52 0.32
C ARG A 159 3.93 4.55 1.30
N PHE A 160 3.98 4.25 2.58
CA PHE A 160 3.51 5.12 3.66
C PHE A 160 4.19 6.49 3.61
N LEU A 161 5.52 6.54 3.50
CA LEU A 161 6.24 7.81 3.50
C LEU A 161 6.05 8.60 2.20
N MET A 162 5.94 7.93 1.05
CA MET A 162 5.62 8.61 -0.21
C MET A 162 4.21 9.21 -0.20
N GLU A 163 3.23 8.44 0.28
CA GLU A 163 1.85 8.92 0.42
C GLU A 163 1.76 10.06 1.45
N TRP A 164 2.53 9.97 2.54
CA TRP A 164 2.64 11.05 3.53
C TRP A 164 3.28 12.31 2.94
N ALA A 165 4.39 12.18 2.20
CA ALA A 165 5.03 13.30 1.52
C ALA A 165 4.11 14.02 0.52
N LEU A 166 3.34 13.24 -0.26
CA LEU A 166 2.35 13.77 -1.19
C LEU A 166 1.18 14.43 -0.46
N ALA A 167 0.73 13.85 0.65
CA ALA A 167 -0.32 14.42 1.49
C ALA A 167 0.06 15.79 2.07
N LEU A 168 1.34 16.02 2.37
CA LEU A 168 1.83 17.33 2.81
C LEU A 168 1.69 18.43 1.75
N ALA A 169 1.55 18.09 0.46
CA ALA A 169 1.29 19.09 -0.58
C ALA A 169 0.01 19.91 -0.29
N ALA A 170 -0.91 19.36 0.51
CA ALA A 170 -2.12 20.03 0.96
C ALA A 170 -1.84 21.31 1.77
N PHE A 171 -0.64 21.48 2.35
CA PHE A 171 -0.24 22.72 3.00
C PHE A 171 -0.23 23.94 2.05
N TRP A 172 -0.03 23.73 0.75
CA TRP A 172 0.04 24.80 -0.24
C TRP A 172 -1.20 24.87 -1.14
N THR A 173 -1.72 23.72 -1.56
CA THR A 173 -2.78 23.69 -2.59
C THR A 173 -4.19 23.64 -2.01
N THR A 174 -4.36 23.33 -0.71
CA THR A 174 -5.64 23.09 0.02
C THR A 174 -6.56 21.99 -0.56
N ARG A 175 -6.39 21.62 -1.83
CA ARG A 175 -7.00 20.49 -2.53
C ARG A 175 -5.89 19.68 -3.16
N VAL A 176 -5.78 18.41 -2.82
CA VAL A 176 -4.75 17.49 -3.36
C VAL A 176 -5.36 16.40 -4.22
N ASN A 177 -6.67 16.39 -4.41
CA ASN A 177 -7.38 15.40 -5.21
C ASN A 177 -6.73 15.12 -6.59
N ALA A 178 -6.35 16.16 -7.35
CA ALA A 178 -5.69 15.95 -8.65
C ALA A 178 -4.32 15.24 -8.53
N ILE A 179 -3.54 15.56 -7.49
CA ILE A 179 -2.26 14.93 -7.19
C ILE A 179 -2.48 13.46 -6.80
N ASN A 180 -3.48 13.22 -5.93
CA ASN A 180 -3.85 11.88 -5.49
C ASN A 180 -4.30 11.02 -6.68
N GLN A 181 -5.14 11.55 -7.57
CA GLN A 181 -5.59 10.83 -8.77
C GLN A 181 -4.41 10.47 -9.69
N MET A 182 -3.49 11.40 -9.93
CA MET A 182 -2.30 11.12 -10.73
C MET A 182 -1.43 10.03 -10.10
N TYR A 183 -1.28 10.04 -8.77
CA TYR A 183 -0.59 8.98 -8.04
C TYR A 183 -1.29 7.62 -8.18
N PHE A 184 -2.61 7.55 -8.04
CA PHE A 184 -3.35 6.29 -8.19
C PHE A 184 -3.33 5.76 -9.63
N VAL A 185 -3.36 6.63 -10.64
CA VAL A 185 -3.15 6.22 -12.04
C VAL A 185 -1.75 5.65 -12.23
N ALA A 186 -0.72 6.31 -11.70
CA ALA A 186 0.64 5.79 -11.76
C ALA A 186 0.77 4.44 -11.05
N LEU A 187 0.19 4.30 -9.85
CA LEU A 187 0.16 3.05 -9.10
C LEU A 187 -0.53 1.94 -9.92
N LEU A 188 -1.69 2.23 -10.50
CA LEU A 188 -2.48 1.27 -11.27
C LEU A 188 -1.68 0.63 -12.42
N PHE A 189 -0.92 1.43 -13.18
CA PHE A 189 -0.15 0.95 -14.33
C PHE A 189 1.26 0.45 -13.98
N LEU A 190 1.91 1.02 -12.96
CA LEU A 190 3.34 0.81 -12.69
C LEU A 190 3.60 -0.13 -11.50
N SER A 191 2.58 -0.51 -10.73
CA SER A 191 2.74 -1.37 -9.54
C SER A 191 2.45 -2.85 -9.77
N GLY A 192 1.92 -3.20 -10.95
CA GLY A 192 1.51 -4.58 -11.28
C GLY A 192 0.09 -4.92 -10.83
N GLN A 193 -0.71 -3.90 -10.59
CA GLN A 193 -2.10 -4.01 -10.13
C GLN A 193 -3.06 -4.45 -11.22
N ILE A 194 -2.97 -3.91 -12.44
CA ILE A 194 -3.80 -4.38 -13.56
C ILE A 194 -3.38 -5.79 -13.99
N ALA A 195 -2.07 -6.02 -14.07
CA ALA A 195 -1.46 -7.27 -14.54
C ALA A 195 -0.03 -7.36 -13.99
N PRO A 196 0.54 -8.57 -13.86
CA PRO A 196 1.98 -8.73 -13.61
C PRO A 196 2.80 -7.87 -14.58
N LEU A 197 3.78 -7.12 -14.06
CA LEU A 197 4.53 -6.13 -14.83
C LEU A 197 5.18 -6.75 -16.08
N SER A 198 5.63 -8.00 -15.99
CA SER A 198 6.25 -8.74 -17.10
C SER A 198 5.34 -8.89 -18.33
N LEU A 199 4.02 -8.75 -18.19
CA LEU A 199 3.05 -8.83 -19.28
C LEU A 199 2.79 -7.48 -19.97
N LEU A 200 3.26 -6.36 -19.37
CA LEU A 200 3.04 -5.02 -19.90
C LEU A 200 4.10 -4.65 -20.95
N PRO A 201 3.86 -3.66 -21.83
CA PRO A 201 4.86 -3.17 -22.77
C PRO A 201 6.17 -2.74 -22.10
N ALA A 202 7.31 -2.94 -22.77
CA ALA A 202 8.64 -2.65 -22.24
C ALA A 202 8.83 -1.23 -21.63
N PRO A 203 8.25 -0.15 -22.21
CA PRO A 203 8.33 1.18 -21.59
C PRO A 203 7.69 1.23 -20.20
N ILE A 204 6.55 0.57 -20.00
CA ILE A 204 5.84 0.54 -18.72
C ILE A 204 6.65 -0.25 -17.69
N GLN A 205 7.26 -1.37 -18.11
CA GLN A 205 8.14 -2.15 -17.25
C GLN A 205 9.34 -1.32 -16.78
N ALA A 206 10.02 -0.64 -17.70
CA ALA A 206 11.18 0.18 -17.41
C ALA A 206 10.84 1.31 -16.42
N ILE A 207 9.75 2.03 -16.68
CA ILE A 207 9.28 3.09 -15.78
C ILE A 207 8.89 2.51 -14.41
N GLY A 208 8.18 1.38 -14.39
CA GLY A 208 7.78 0.71 -13.15
C GLY A 208 8.96 0.25 -12.30
N THR A 209 10.06 -0.19 -12.93
CA THR A 209 11.30 -0.54 -12.22
C THR A 209 12.10 0.68 -11.77
N ALA A 210 12.05 1.79 -12.51
CA ALA A 210 12.75 3.00 -12.14
C ALA A 210 12.07 3.73 -10.97
N LEU A 211 10.73 3.77 -10.97
CA LEU A 211 9.89 4.45 -9.99
C LEU A 211 9.55 3.55 -8.78
N PRO A 212 9.02 4.09 -7.67
CA PRO A 212 8.84 3.30 -6.45
C PRO A 212 7.68 2.29 -6.54
N PHE A 213 6.79 2.42 -7.52
CA PHE A 213 5.51 1.71 -7.58
C PHE A 213 5.64 0.18 -7.63
N ARG A 214 6.57 -0.37 -8.43
CA ARG A 214 6.84 -1.82 -8.45
C ARG A 214 7.29 -2.31 -7.08
N TRP A 215 8.18 -1.56 -6.45
CA TRP A 215 8.82 -1.93 -5.19
C TRP A 215 7.86 -1.87 -3.98
N MET A 216 6.77 -1.11 -4.11
CA MET A 216 5.70 -1.03 -3.12
C MET A 216 4.69 -2.19 -3.20
N VAL A 217 4.55 -2.87 -4.35
CA VAL A 217 3.48 -3.86 -4.57
C VAL A 217 3.94 -5.10 -5.34
N ALA A 218 4.23 -5.02 -6.64
CA ALA A 218 4.60 -6.20 -7.44
C ALA A 218 5.82 -6.96 -6.90
N PHE A 219 6.86 -6.26 -6.44
CA PHE A 219 8.08 -6.90 -5.96
C PHE A 219 7.84 -7.91 -4.82
N PRO A 220 7.21 -7.54 -3.68
CA PRO A 220 6.91 -8.52 -2.62
C PRO A 220 5.94 -9.62 -3.08
N VAL A 221 5.04 -9.36 -4.04
CA VAL A 221 4.16 -10.40 -4.61
C VAL A 221 4.98 -11.44 -5.40
N GLU A 222 5.82 -10.98 -6.32
CA GLU A 222 6.68 -11.82 -7.16
C GLU A 222 7.69 -12.60 -6.31
N LEU A 223 8.25 -11.96 -5.28
CA LEU A 223 9.16 -12.58 -4.33
C LEU A 223 8.49 -13.75 -3.60
N LEU A 224 7.32 -13.54 -2.99
CA LEU A 224 6.63 -14.61 -2.25
C LEU A 224 6.27 -15.79 -3.15
N LEU A 225 5.91 -15.52 -4.40
CA LEU A 225 5.56 -16.53 -5.40
C LEU A 225 6.77 -17.21 -6.05
N GLY A 226 7.99 -16.96 -5.55
CA GLY A 226 9.20 -17.62 -6.03
C GLY A 226 9.54 -17.28 -7.48
N ARG A 227 9.05 -16.14 -8.00
CA ARG A 227 9.25 -15.73 -9.39
C ARG A 227 10.56 -14.97 -9.62
N LEU A 228 11.31 -14.71 -8.56
CA LEU A 228 12.57 -13.96 -8.60
C LEU A 228 13.74 -14.87 -8.25
N GLN A 229 14.85 -14.69 -8.96
CA GLN A 229 16.13 -15.25 -8.57
C GLN A 229 16.71 -14.48 -7.37
N PRO A 230 17.61 -15.07 -6.56
CA PRO A 230 18.22 -14.39 -5.42
C PRO A 230 18.88 -13.06 -5.78
N GLU A 231 19.52 -12.96 -6.95
CA GLU A 231 20.13 -11.72 -7.44
C GLU A 231 19.09 -10.61 -7.71
N GLU A 232 17.96 -10.96 -8.33
CA GLU A 232 16.85 -10.05 -8.57
C GLU A 232 16.20 -9.59 -7.26
N ALA A 233 16.11 -10.49 -6.27
CA ALA A 233 15.65 -10.15 -4.93
C ALA A 233 16.56 -9.12 -4.26
N LEU A 234 17.89 -9.29 -4.34
CA LEU A 234 18.85 -8.31 -3.80
C LEU A 234 18.72 -6.94 -4.47
N ILE A 235 18.53 -6.90 -5.79
CA ILE A 235 18.27 -5.65 -6.52
C ILE A 235 16.98 -4.98 -6.01
N GLY A 236 15.91 -5.77 -5.82
CA GLY A 236 14.65 -5.21 -5.31
C GLY A 236 14.75 -4.70 -3.88
N PHE A 237 15.48 -5.38 -2.99
CA PHE A 237 15.78 -4.87 -1.65
C PHE A 237 16.58 -3.57 -1.70
N ALA A 238 17.61 -3.49 -2.56
CA ALA A 238 18.40 -2.28 -2.74
C ALA A 238 17.51 -1.12 -3.24
N ALA A 239 16.64 -1.38 -4.21
CA ALA A 239 15.69 -0.40 -4.72
C ALA A 239 14.72 0.09 -3.63
N GLN A 240 14.17 -0.82 -2.81
CA GLN A 240 13.32 -0.45 -1.67
C GLN A 240 14.07 0.43 -0.66
N VAL A 241 15.31 0.12 -0.32
CA VAL A 241 16.13 0.92 0.60
C VAL A 241 16.44 2.30 0.01
N ILE A 242 16.81 2.38 -1.27
CA ILE A 242 17.04 3.65 -1.96
C ILE A 242 15.77 4.51 -1.92
N TRP A 243 14.63 3.94 -2.30
CA TRP A 243 13.36 4.67 -2.29
C TRP A 243 12.89 5.02 -0.88
N LEU A 244 13.24 4.23 0.14
CA LEU A 244 12.98 4.57 1.53
C LEU A 244 13.78 5.81 1.96
N ILE A 245 15.07 5.87 1.60
CA ILE A 245 15.91 7.05 1.87
C ILE A 245 15.35 8.28 1.16
N VAL A 246 14.97 8.15 -0.11
CA VAL A 246 14.34 9.23 -0.89
C VAL A 246 13.03 9.68 -0.23
N ALA A 247 12.16 8.74 0.17
CA ALA A 247 10.90 9.07 0.82
C ALA A 247 11.11 9.80 2.16
N LEU A 248 12.06 9.34 2.99
CA LEU A 248 12.43 10.01 4.24
C LEU A 248 12.95 11.43 4.00
N ALA A 249 13.80 11.62 2.99
CA ALA A 249 14.31 12.94 2.62
C ALA A 249 13.18 13.87 2.16
N LEU A 250 12.27 13.37 1.31
CA LEU A 250 11.09 14.12 0.85
C LEU A 250 10.20 14.53 2.03
N VAL A 251 9.85 13.59 2.90
CA VAL A 251 9.07 13.87 4.11
C VAL A 251 9.73 14.94 4.96
N HIS A 252 11.03 14.81 5.24
CA HIS A 252 11.76 15.76 6.08
C HIS A 252 11.81 17.17 5.49
N VAL A 253 12.10 17.29 4.19
CA VAL A 253 12.19 18.58 3.49
C VAL A 253 10.83 19.24 3.38
N ILE A 254 9.82 18.50 2.91
CA ILE A 254 8.47 19.02 2.68
C ILE A 254 7.81 19.37 4.01
N TRP A 255 7.98 18.56 5.06
CA TRP A 255 7.48 18.86 6.40
C TRP A 255 8.02 20.19 6.94
N ARG A 256 9.34 20.37 6.88
CA ARG A 256 9.99 21.60 7.36
C ARG A 256 9.53 22.84 6.59
N ALA A 257 9.33 22.71 5.28
CA ALA A 257 8.80 23.80 4.46
C ALA A 257 7.31 24.07 4.73
N GLY A 258 6.52 23.01 4.87
CA GLY A 258 5.06 23.06 5.02
C GLY A 258 4.62 23.68 6.33
N VAL A 259 5.22 23.27 7.46
CA VAL A 259 4.87 23.80 8.79
C VAL A 259 5.13 25.30 8.90
N ARG A 260 6.17 25.82 8.22
CA ARG A 260 6.46 27.27 8.19
C ARG A 260 5.44 28.08 7.39
N ARG A 261 4.82 27.45 6.38
CA ARG A 261 3.83 28.08 5.50
C ARG A 261 2.41 27.95 6.04
N TYR A 262 2.17 26.93 6.88
CA TYR A 262 0.85 26.64 7.41
C TYR A 262 0.32 27.81 8.25
N SER A 263 -0.60 28.58 7.67
CA SER A 263 -1.46 29.50 8.40
C SER A 263 -2.76 28.78 8.71
N ALA A 264 -3.17 28.77 9.98
CA ALA A 264 -4.43 28.17 10.40
C ALA A 264 -5.59 28.83 9.62
N VAL A 265 -6.12 28.12 8.63
CA VAL A 265 -7.34 28.49 7.90
C VAL A 265 -8.49 27.69 8.49
N GLY A 266 -8.88 28.08 9.70
CA GLY A 266 -10.03 27.51 10.41
C GLY A 266 -10.56 28.56 11.37
N SER A 267 -11.66 29.20 10.95
CA SER A 267 -12.51 30.03 11.80
C SER A 267 -13.23 29.19 12.84
#